data_AF-A0A5C0DRT6-F1
#
_entry.id   AF-A0A5C0DRT6-F1
#
_cell.length_a   1.000
_cell.length_b   1.000
_cell.length_c   1.000
_cell.angle_alpha   90.00
_cell.angle_beta   90.00
_cell.angle_gamma   90.00
#
_symmetry.space_group_name_H-M   'P 1'
#
loop_
_entity.id
_entity.type
_entity.pdbx_description
1 polymer ?
#
loop_
_entity_poly.entity_id
_entity_poly.type
_entity_poly.pdbx_seq_one_letter_code
_entity_poly.pdbx_strand_id
1 'polypeptide(L)'
;MGLKISDVQVVGLTPSEARDAFIQNKVEVWVGGDPFLALVEKTIPIRNLRNASGINTLGGFYLGRREFITKNPELARVFLEEADKVGEWADKNPKEVAKAFAPELKLDESVLETVARRRTYRLRKLTPGIIAEQQRVADFYFDEKVIPRKINVKEATLSPQLTEAITPKRLK
;
A
#
# COMPACT_ATOMS: atom_id res chain seq x y z
N MET A 1 -11.47 -16.93 -12.98
CA MET A 1 -11.22 -16.76 -14.42
C MET A 1 -9.71 -16.82 -14.64
N GLY A 2 -9.25 -17.64 -15.59
CA GLY A 2 -7.84 -17.94 -15.82
C GLY A 2 -7.21 -17.13 -16.95
N LEU A 3 -7.41 -15.81 -16.94
CA LEU A 3 -6.74 -14.90 -17.87
C LEU A 3 -5.28 -14.69 -17.47
N LYS A 4 -4.41 -14.54 -18.47
CA LYS A 4 -2.99 -14.22 -18.35
C LYS A 4 -2.75 -12.76 -18.73
N ILE A 5 -1.61 -12.20 -18.34
CA ILE A 5 -1.20 -10.84 -18.76
C ILE A 5 -1.12 -10.74 -20.29
N SER A 6 -0.75 -11.82 -20.98
CA SER A 6 -0.72 -11.90 -22.44
C SER A 6 -2.09 -11.76 -23.11
N ASP A 7 -3.18 -11.89 -22.35
CA ASP A 7 -4.55 -11.81 -22.88
C ASP A 7 -5.06 -10.36 -22.94
N VAL A 8 -4.27 -9.38 -22.49
CA VAL A 8 -4.62 -7.96 -22.48
C VAL A 8 -3.49 -7.10 -23.05
N GLN A 9 -3.83 -5.96 -23.63
CA GLN A 9 -2.84 -4.95 -24.01
C GLN A 9 -2.53 -4.05 -22.81
N VAL A 10 -1.36 -4.21 -22.22
CA VAL A 10 -0.92 -3.39 -21.08
C VAL A 10 -0.30 -2.08 -21.59
N VAL A 11 -0.79 -0.95 -21.09
CA VAL A 11 -0.21 0.38 -21.31
C VAL A 11 0.44 0.86 -20.01
N GLY A 12 1.76 0.95 -19.98
CA GLY A 12 2.51 1.41 -18.81
C GLY A 12 2.49 2.94 -18.70
N LEU A 13 1.69 3.47 -17.80
CA LEU A 13 1.54 4.91 -17.54
C LEU A 13 1.78 5.22 -16.06
N THR A 14 2.23 6.44 -15.75
CA THR A 14 2.22 6.90 -14.36
C THR A 14 0.78 6.98 -13.84
N PRO A 15 0.55 6.96 -12.50
CA PRO A 15 -0.81 6.99 -11.95
C PRO A 15 -1.68 8.15 -12.45
N SER A 16 -1.11 9.35 -12.62
CA SER A 16 -1.85 10.51 -13.14
C SER A 16 -2.16 10.36 -14.63
N GLU A 17 -1.21 9.90 -15.44
CA GLU A 17 -1.41 9.68 -16.87
C GLU A 17 -2.44 8.58 -17.13
N ALA A 18 -2.42 7.50 -16.35
CA ALA A 18 -3.39 6.41 -16.46
C ALA A 18 -4.82 6.88 -16.16
N ARG A 19 -5.00 7.70 -15.11
CA ARG A 19 -6.27 8.35 -14.80
C ARG A 19 -6.74 9.21 -15.97
N ASP A 20 -5.88 10.08 -16.50
CA ASP A 20 -6.24 11.01 -17.56
C ASP A 20 -6.56 10.28 -18.87
N ALA A 21 -5.81 9.23 -19.21
CA ALA A 21 -6.09 8.36 -20.34
C ALA A 21 -7.46 7.70 -20.22
N PHE A 22 -7.82 7.22 -19.03
CA PHE A 22 -9.13 6.61 -18.78
C PHE A 22 -10.28 7.63 -18.93
N ILE A 23 -10.17 8.81 -18.29
CA ILE A 23 -11.18 9.87 -18.40
C ILE A 23 -11.36 10.34 -19.85
N GLN A 24 -10.27 10.39 -20.63
CA GLN A 24 -10.28 10.78 -22.03
C GLN A 24 -10.67 9.64 -22.99
N ASN A 25 -11.11 8.48 -22.48
CA ASN A 25 -11.45 7.29 -23.26
C ASN A 25 -10.31 6.76 -24.16
N LYS A 26 -9.05 6.96 -23.76
CA LYS A 26 -7.87 6.40 -24.44
C LYS A 26 -7.56 4.96 -24.02
N VAL A 27 -8.11 4.50 -22.91
CA VAL A 27 -8.06 3.11 -22.44
C VAL A 27 -9.45 2.70 -21.94
N GLU A 28 -9.88 1.46 -22.21
CA GLU A 28 -11.22 1.00 -21.81
C GLU A 28 -11.30 0.59 -20.33
N VAL A 29 -10.16 0.16 -19.77
CA VAL A 29 -10.06 -0.31 -18.38
C VAL A 29 -8.82 0.30 -17.74
N TRP A 30 -8.98 0.78 -16.50
CA TRP A 30 -7.90 1.31 -15.69
C TRP A 30 -7.79 0.55 -14.37
N VAL A 31 -6.58 0.09 -14.06
CA VAL A 31 -6.23 -0.45 -12.74
C VAL A 31 -5.67 0.70 -11.91
N GLY A 32 -6.48 1.21 -10.99
CA GLY A 32 -6.16 2.37 -10.16
C GLY A 32 -6.45 2.13 -8.68
N GLY A 33 -6.14 3.15 -7.88
CA GLY A 33 -6.40 3.16 -6.45
C GLY A 33 -6.58 4.57 -5.92
N ASP A 34 -6.91 4.67 -4.64
CA ASP A 34 -7.04 5.97 -3.98
C ASP A 34 -5.69 6.70 -3.88
N PRO A 35 -5.66 8.04 -4.05
CA PRO A 35 -6.83 8.93 -4.04
C PRO A 35 -7.52 9.13 -5.40
N PHE A 36 -6.91 8.69 -6.51
CA PHE A 36 -7.47 8.95 -7.84
C PHE A 36 -8.75 8.17 -8.12
N LEU A 37 -8.92 6.97 -7.57
CA LEU A 37 -10.17 6.21 -7.70
C LEU A 37 -11.36 6.99 -7.10
N ALA A 38 -11.26 7.43 -5.84
CA ALA A 38 -12.29 8.25 -5.21
C ALA A 38 -12.58 9.57 -5.97
N LEU A 39 -11.54 10.19 -6.53
CA LEU A 39 -11.72 11.38 -7.37
C LEU A 39 -12.56 11.07 -8.62
N VAL A 40 -12.19 10.03 -9.37
CA VAL A 40 -12.88 9.65 -10.60
C VAL A 40 -14.33 9.23 -10.32
N GLU A 41 -14.57 8.44 -9.27
CA GLU A 41 -15.92 8.04 -8.84
C GLU A 41 -16.83 9.24 -8.52
N LYS A 42 -16.26 10.37 -8.07
CA LYS A 42 -17.00 11.60 -7.80
C LYS A 42 -17.24 12.42 -9.06
N THR A 43 -16.34 12.38 -10.04
CA THR A 43 -16.37 13.26 -11.23
C THR A 43 -17.17 12.66 -12.39
N ILE A 44 -17.07 11.36 -12.64
CA ILE A 44 -17.72 10.70 -13.78
C ILE A 44 -18.35 9.37 -13.37
N PRO A 45 -19.44 8.93 -14.03
CA PRO A 45 -20.01 7.62 -13.78
C PRO A 45 -19.03 6.54 -14.23
N ILE A 46 -18.64 5.67 -13.31
CA ILE A 46 -17.80 4.51 -13.60
C ILE A 46 -18.41 3.23 -13.02
N ARG A 47 -18.00 2.08 -13.56
CA ARG A 47 -18.33 0.78 -13.02
C ARG A 47 -17.08 0.10 -12.48
N ASN A 48 -17.08 -0.23 -11.20
CA ASN A 48 -16.02 -1.05 -10.61
C ASN A 48 -16.17 -2.50 -11.11
N LEU A 49 -15.26 -2.94 -11.99
CA LEU A 49 -15.27 -4.32 -12.51
C LEU A 49 -14.83 -5.34 -11.46
N ARG A 50 -13.84 -4.96 -10.65
CA ARG A 50 -13.24 -5.78 -9.59
C ARG A 50 -12.42 -4.90 -8.66
N ASN A 51 -12.56 -5.11 -7.35
CA ASN A 51 -11.64 -4.58 -6.34
C ASN A 51 -10.76 -5.70 -5.75
N ALA A 52 -9.89 -5.37 -4.81
CA ALA A 52 -9.01 -6.35 -4.17
C ALA A 52 -9.69 -7.25 -3.12
N SER A 53 -11.01 -7.20 -2.94
CA SER A 53 -11.71 -8.04 -1.95
C SER A 53 -11.48 -9.53 -2.24
N GLY A 54 -11.04 -10.32 -1.27
CA GLY A 54 -10.70 -11.73 -1.48
C GLY A 54 -9.38 -11.97 -2.24
N ILE A 55 -8.64 -10.90 -2.55
CA ILE A 55 -7.22 -10.97 -2.93
C ILE A 55 -6.43 -10.61 -1.68
N ASN A 56 -5.42 -11.42 -1.33
CA ASN A 56 -4.60 -11.12 -0.17
C ASN A 56 -3.77 -9.84 -0.44
N THR A 57 -4.07 -8.76 0.27
CA THR A 57 -3.33 -7.50 0.19
C THR A 57 -2.35 -7.39 1.35
N LEU A 58 -1.07 -7.30 1.03
CA LEU A 58 0.00 -7.23 2.04
C LEU A 58 0.01 -5.87 2.75
N GLY A 59 -0.54 -4.84 2.11
CA GLY A 59 -0.48 -3.46 2.58
C GLY A 59 0.91 -2.87 2.40
N GLY A 60 1.21 -1.82 3.16
CA GLY A 60 2.52 -1.18 3.18
C GLY A 60 3.47 -1.80 4.20
N PHE A 61 4.77 -1.59 4.00
CA PHE A 61 5.83 -1.96 4.93
C PHE A 61 6.59 -0.71 5.38
N TYR A 62 7.03 -0.68 6.64
CA TYR A 62 8.08 0.24 7.07
C TYR A 62 9.44 -0.37 6.74
N LEU A 63 10.25 0.38 6.00
CA LEU A 63 11.59 -0.03 5.59
C LEU A 63 12.62 0.89 6.25
N GLY A 64 13.73 0.31 6.71
CA GLY A 64 14.82 1.07 7.29
C GLY A 64 16.16 0.40 7.06
N ARG A 65 17.25 1.17 7.15
CA ARG A 65 18.61 0.62 7.02
C ARG A 65 18.87 -0.33 8.18
N ARG A 66 19.28 -1.57 7.87
CA ARG A 66 19.58 -2.60 8.87
C ARG A 66 20.55 -2.12 9.96
N GLU A 67 21.62 -1.44 9.55
CA GLU A 67 22.61 -0.89 10.47
C GLU A 67 22.00 0.10 11.47
N PHE A 68 21.15 1.01 10.99
CA PHE A 68 20.48 1.99 11.84
C PHE A 68 19.58 1.32 12.87
N ILE A 69 18.74 0.36 12.44
CA ILE A 69 17.83 -0.34 13.34
C ILE A 69 18.60 -1.18 14.36
N THR A 70 19.70 -1.82 13.94
CA THR A 70 20.55 -2.63 14.82
C THR A 70 21.22 -1.77 15.89
N LYS A 71 21.71 -0.57 15.53
CA LYS A 71 22.35 0.36 16.47
C LYS A 71 21.34 1.11 17.35
N ASN A 72 20.10 1.27 16.90
CA ASN A 72 19.08 2.09 17.56
C ASN A 72 17.72 1.34 17.69
N PRO A 73 17.68 0.14 18.29
CA PRO A 73 16.45 -0.65 18.36
C PRO A 73 15.34 0.05 19.14
N GLU A 74 15.68 0.73 20.24
CA GLU A 74 14.70 1.49 21.03
C GLU A 74 14.08 2.64 20.25
N LEU A 75 14.89 3.38 19.48
CA LEU A 75 14.37 4.47 18.65
C LEU A 75 13.45 3.93 17.54
N ALA A 76 13.83 2.81 16.92
CA ALA A 76 12.97 2.14 15.93
C ALA A 76 11.64 1.68 16.56
N ARG A 77 11.67 1.13 17.78
CA ARG A 77 10.46 0.74 18.52
C ARG A 77 9.56 1.94 18.81
N VAL A 78 10.12 3.03 19.34
CA VAL A 78 9.38 4.26 19.66
C VAL A 78 8.74 4.83 18.39
N PHE A 79 9.46 4.88 17.28
CA PHE A 79 8.91 5.33 16.01
C PHE A 79 7.70 4.49 15.58
N LEU A 80 7.79 3.15 15.65
CA LEU A 80 6.68 2.27 15.30
C LEU A 80 5.50 2.40 16.26
N GLU A 81 5.75 2.61 17.56
CA GLU A 81 4.70 2.87 18.54
C GLU A 81 3.96 4.18 18.25
N GLU A 82 4.68 5.27 17.97
CA GLU A 82 4.06 6.55 17.62
C GLU A 82 3.32 6.47 16.28
N ALA A 83 3.88 5.78 15.28
CA ALA A 83 3.20 5.54 14.01
C ALA A 83 1.88 4.77 14.21
N ASP A 84 1.84 3.75 15.07
CA ASP A 84 0.62 3.00 15.37
C ASP A 84 -0.42 3.85 16.13
N LYS A 85 0.02 4.72 17.04
CA LYS A 85 -0.86 5.66 17.76
C LYS A 85 -1.49 6.68 16.80
N VAL A 86 -0.69 7.26 15.91
CA VAL A 86 -1.19 8.16 14.87
C VAL A 86 -2.16 7.41 13.95
N GLY A 87 -1.86 6.15 13.60
CA GLY A 87 -2.77 5.31 12.82
C GLY A 87 -4.10 5.05 13.53
N GLU A 88 -4.08 4.82 14.84
CA GLU A 88 -5.31 4.67 15.63
C GLU A 88 -6.15 5.95 15.65
N TRP A 89 -5.49 7.10 15.78
CA TRP A 89 -6.17 8.37 15.65
C TRP A 89 -6.77 8.54 14.24
N ALA A 90 -6.01 8.23 13.18
CA ALA A 90 -6.45 8.39 11.81
C ALA A 90 -7.68 7.52 11.47
N ASP A 91 -7.71 6.26 11.94
CA ASP A 91 -8.87 5.37 11.78
C ASP A 91 -10.15 5.97 12.40
N LYS A 92 -10.02 6.72 13.49
CA LYS A 92 -11.15 7.32 14.23
C LYS A 92 -11.53 8.72 13.74
N ASN A 93 -10.66 9.39 12.99
CA ASN A 93 -10.78 10.80 12.62
C ASN A 93 -10.60 11.02 11.09
N PRO A 94 -11.39 10.37 10.22
CA PRO A 94 -11.20 10.44 8.78
C PRO A 94 -11.41 11.83 8.18
N LYS A 95 -12.20 12.70 8.81
CA LYS A 95 -12.43 14.09 8.36
C LYS A 95 -11.19 14.95 8.61
N GLU A 96 -10.59 14.77 9.77
CA GLU A 96 -9.40 15.47 10.22
C GLU A 96 -8.19 15.04 9.38
N VAL A 97 -8.09 13.74 9.07
CA VAL A 97 -7.14 13.21 8.11
C VAL A 97 -7.33 13.87 6.74
N ALA A 98 -8.57 13.91 6.22
CA ALA A 98 -8.86 14.54 4.94
C ALA A 98 -8.44 16.02 4.89
N LYS A 99 -8.78 16.77 5.95
CA LYS A 99 -8.41 18.18 6.12
C LYS A 99 -6.89 18.37 6.16
N ALA A 100 -6.16 17.48 6.84
CA ALA A 100 -4.71 17.56 6.93
C ALA A 100 -4.03 17.38 5.56
N PHE A 101 -4.54 16.48 4.72
CA PHE A 101 -3.92 16.16 3.42
C PHE A 101 -4.44 17.00 2.24
N ALA A 102 -5.59 17.67 2.36
CA ALA A 102 -6.20 18.45 1.27
C ALA A 102 -5.28 19.52 0.66
N PRO A 103 -4.55 20.34 1.45
CA PRO A 103 -3.67 21.38 0.91
C PRO A 103 -2.50 20.80 0.11
N GLU A 104 -1.91 19.71 0.59
CA GLU A 104 -0.74 19.08 -0.03
C GLU A 104 -1.11 18.35 -1.32
N LEU A 105 -2.21 17.60 -1.29
CA LEU A 105 -2.68 16.80 -2.42
C LEU A 105 -3.48 17.62 -3.44
N LYS A 106 -3.90 18.83 -3.09
CA LYS A 106 -4.74 19.72 -3.91
C LYS A 106 -6.02 19.01 -4.39
N LEU A 107 -6.67 18.28 -3.47
CA LEU A 107 -7.91 17.55 -3.69
C LEU A 107 -8.98 18.01 -2.70
N ASP A 108 -10.25 17.89 -3.10
CA ASP A 108 -11.39 18.17 -2.22
C ASP A 108 -11.33 17.32 -0.94
N GLU A 109 -11.61 17.94 0.21
CA GLU A 109 -11.69 17.24 1.50
C GLU A 109 -12.68 16.06 1.45
N SER A 110 -13.81 16.21 0.77
CA SER A 110 -14.79 15.11 0.60
C SER A 110 -14.24 13.88 -0.13
N VAL A 111 -13.34 14.08 -1.12
CA VAL A 111 -12.65 12.97 -1.80
C VAL A 111 -11.70 12.31 -0.83
N LEU A 112 -10.90 13.11 -0.11
CA LEU A 112 -9.93 12.59 0.84
C LEU A 112 -10.58 11.94 2.07
N GLU A 113 -11.78 12.36 2.48
CA GLU A 113 -12.55 11.69 3.54
C GLU A 113 -12.96 10.29 3.08
N THR A 114 -13.40 10.13 1.83
CA THR A 114 -13.70 8.82 1.24
C THR A 114 -12.46 7.92 1.25
N VAL A 115 -11.31 8.46 0.82
CA VAL A 115 -10.03 7.75 0.85
C VAL A 115 -9.65 7.37 2.27
N ALA A 116 -9.81 8.29 3.23
CA ALA A 116 -9.46 8.06 4.62
C ALA A 116 -10.29 6.95 5.25
N ARG A 117 -11.58 6.86 4.90
CA ARG A 117 -12.49 5.80 5.34
C ARG A 117 -12.20 4.43 4.72
N ARG A 118 -11.61 4.38 3.52
CA ARG A 118 -11.22 3.14 2.84
C ARG A 118 -9.89 2.57 3.33
N ARG A 119 -9.03 3.41 3.91
CA ARG A 119 -7.70 3.03 4.39
C ARG A 119 -7.76 2.43 5.80
N THR A 120 -6.79 1.57 6.07
CA THR A 120 -6.44 1.12 7.42
C THR A 120 -5.07 1.66 7.77
N TYR A 121 -4.93 2.34 8.91
CA TYR A 121 -3.68 3.01 9.27
C TYR A 121 -2.86 2.26 10.34
N ARG A 122 -3.45 1.26 11.00
CA ARG A 122 -2.78 0.52 12.08
C ARG A 122 -1.66 -0.37 11.58
N LEU A 123 -0.62 -0.47 12.41
CA LEU A 123 0.42 -1.46 12.21
C LEU A 123 -0.12 -2.87 12.45
N ARG A 124 0.43 -3.82 11.69
CA ARG A 124 0.26 -5.26 11.87
C ARG A 124 1.62 -5.90 12.09
N LYS A 125 1.67 -6.97 12.89
CA LYS A 125 2.89 -7.75 13.10
C LYS A 125 3.37 -8.34 11.77
N LEU A 126 4.66 -8.25 11.48
CA LEU A 126 5.25 -8.95 10.35
C LEU A 126 5.31 -10.45 10.68
N THR A 127 4.43 -11.25 10.07
CA THR A 127 4.35 -12.70 10.31
C THR A 127 5.09 -13.49 9.24
N PRO A 128 5.46 -14.76 9.51
CA PRO A 128 5.99 -15.66 8.48
C PRO A 128 5.06 -15.78 7.27
N GLY A 129 3.74 -15.74 7.48
CA GLY A 129 2.74 -15.74 6.40
C GLY A 129 2.87 -14.52 5.50
N ILE A 130 2.97 -13.31 6.07
CA ILE A 130 3.18 -12.08 5.28
C ILE A 130 4.49 -12.13 4.48
N ILE A 131 5.57 -12.66 5.09
CA ILE A 131 6.86 -12.82 4.40
C ILE A 131 6.74 -13.79 3.22
N ALA A 132 6.05 -14.92 3.41
CA ALA A 132 5.83 -15.91 2.34
C ALA A 132 4.96 -15.38 1.20
N GLU A 133 3.96 -14.55 1.52
CA GLU A 133 3.14 -13.87 0.50
C GLU A 133 3.95 -12.81 -0.26
N GLN A 134 4.77 -12.01 0.42
CA GLN A 134 5.65 -11.06 -0.25
C GLN A 134 6.68 -11.78 -1.14
N GLN A 135 7.14 -12.97 -0.74
CA GLN A 135 7.97 -13.82 -1.59
C GLN A 135 7.23 -14.26 -2.86
N ARG A 136 5.96 -14.70 -2.77
CA ARG A 136 5.14 -15.02 -3.94
C ARG A 136 5.00 -13.84 -4.89
N VAL A 137 4.84 -12.62 -4.37
CA VAL A 137 4.81 -11.40 -5.19
C VAL A 137 6.16 -11.19 -5.89
N ALA A 138 7.28 -11.33 -5.18
CA ALA A 138 8.61 -11.19 -5.77
C ALA A 138 8.87 -12.25 -6.87
N ASP A 139 8.44 -13.49 -6.65
CA ASP A 139 8.55 -14.59 -7.61
C ASP A 139 7.71 -14.30 -8.86
N PHE A 140 6.45 -13.88 -8.69
CA PHE A 140 5.58 -13.46 -9.79
C PHE A 140 6.20 -12.34 -10.63
N TYR A 141 6.77 -11.31 -9.98
CA TYR A 141 7.41 -10.20 -10.69
C TYR A 141 8.66 -10.65 -11.46
N PHE A 142 9.39 -11.65 -10.95
CA PHE A 142 10.53 -12.22 -11.66
C PHE A 142 10.08 -13.06 -12.86
N ASP A 143 9.08 -13.92 -12.69
CA ASP A 143 8.55 -14.78 -13.75
C ASP A 143 7.94 -13.95 -14.90
N GLU A 144 7.28 -12.84 -14.56
CA GLU A 144 6.76 -11.86 -15.53
C GLU A 144 7.82 -10.85 -16.02
N LYS A 145 9.09 -11.03 -15.65
CA LYS A 145 10.24 -10.21 -16.08
C LYS A 145 10.14 -8.72 -15.73
N VAL A 146 9.31 -8.37 -14.74
CA VAL A 146 9.19 -7.02 -14.19
C VAL A 146 10.44 -6.66 -13.39
N ILE A 147 11.05 -7.64 -12.71
CA ILE A 147 12.35 -7.49 -12.04
C ILE A 147 13.41 -8.41 -12.68
N PRO A 148 14.67 -7.96 -12.77
CA PRO A 148 15.71 -8.69 -13.51
C PRO A 148 16.34 -9.85 -12.72
N ARG A 149 16.07 -9.95 -11.41
CA ARG A 149 16.73 -10.92 -10.51
C ARG A 149 15.73 -11.47 -9.49
N LYS A 150 15.89 -12.75 -9.15
CA LYS A 150 15.19 -13.35 -8.02
C LYS A 150 15.60 -12.66 -6.72
N ILE A 151 14.63 -12.42 -5.85
CA ILE A 151 14.81 -11.79 -4.54
C ILE A 151 14.44 -12.82 -3.48
N ASN A 152 15.29 -12.98 -2.47
CA ASN A 152 14.93 -13.68 -1.24
C ASN A 152 14.43 -12.65 -0.22
N VAL A 153 13.11 -12.56 -0.04
CA VAL A 153 12.49 -11.56 0.85
C VAL A 153 12.94 -11.75 2.30
N LYS A 154 13.22 -12.99 2.72
CA LYS A 154 13.69 -13.28 4.08
C LYS A 154 15.03 -12.61 4.38
N GLU A 155 15.92 -12.48 3.39
CA GLU A 155 17.19 -11.77 3.55
C GLU A 155 17.03 -10.27 3.80
N ALA A 156 15.88 -9.68 3.47
CA ALA A 156 15.56 -8.29 3.78
C ALA A 156 14.98 -8.10 5.19
N THR A 157 14.58 -9.18 5.88
CA THR A 157 14.06 -9.12 7.25
C THR A 157 15.18 -8.93 8.29
N LEU A 158 14.81 -8.56 9.51
CA LEU A 158 15.69 -8.45 10.66
C LEU A 158 15.76 -9.80 11.40
N SER A 159 16.75 -9.99 12.26
CA SER A 159 16.81 -11.19 13.10
C SER A 159 15.57 -11.29 13.99
N PRO A 160 15.14 -12.50 14.42
CA PRO A 160 13.98 -12.66 15.30
C PRO A 160 14.10 -11.82 16.58
N GLN A 161 15.29 -11.76 17.17
CA GLN A 161 15.55 -10.99 18.40
C GLN A 161 15.37 -9.49 18.15
N LEU A 162 15.89 -8.96 17.04
CA LEU A 162 15.77 -7.54 16.72
C LEU A 162 14.32 -7.19 16.32
N THR A 163 13.65 -8.06 15.56
CA THR A 163 12.22 -7.91 15.23
C THR A 163 11.37 -7.84 16.50
N GLU A 164 11.60 -8.74 17.45
CA GLU A 164 10.90 -8.75 18.73
C GLU A 164 11.20 -7.49 19.57
N ALA A 165 12.45 -7.03 19.56
CA ALA A 165 12.86 -5.81 20.27
C ALA A 165 12.15 -4.55 19.72
N ILE A 166 11.95 -4.45 18.40
CA ILE A 166 11.34 -3.26 17.79
C ILE A 166 9.82 -3.33 17.67
N THR A 167 9.20 -4.50 17.87
CA THR A 167 7.75 -4.67 17.71
C THR A 167 7.01 -3.92 18.83
N PRO A 168 6.07 -3.01 18.50
CA PRO A 168 5.23 -2.33 19.50
C PRO A 168 4.54 -3.31 20.45
N LYS A 169 4.45 -2.99 21.75
CA LYS A 169 3.89 -3.90 22.77
C LYS A 169 2.51 -4.47 22.42
N ARG A 170 1.63 -3.68 21.80
CA ARG A 170 0.28 -4.09 21.37
C ARG A 170 0.30 -5.23 20.33
N LEU A 171 1.38 -5.32 19.56
CA LEU A 171 1.55 -6.28 18.47
C LEU A 171 2.39 -7.51 18.85
N LYS A 172 2.82 -7.59 20.11
CA LYS A 172 3.57 -8.73 20.61
C LYS A 172 2.67 -9.95 20.75
#